data_AF-A0AAN8QRI0-F1
#
_entry.id   AF-A0AAN8QRI0-F1
#
_cell.length_a   1.000
_cell.length_b   1.000
_cell.length_c   1.000
_cell.angle_alpha   90.00
_cell.angle_beta   90.00
_cell.angle_gamma   90.00
#
_symmetry.space_group_name_H-M   'P 1'
#
loop_
_entity.id
_entity.type
_entity.pdbx_description
1 polymer ?
#
loop_
_entity_poly.entity_id
_entity_poly.type
_entity_poly.pdbx_seq_one_letter_code
_entity_poly.pdbx_strand_id
1 'polypeptide(L)'
;MDLSHMLQDLQLGMAPEEGHSPAGPDALLSRPVAEVLLHVQEKLKAPGLTTEQSEAILHIVEQLFRLGDRHWLFSECCSNQSTDMTREYVDFVSSLTLYAALPLCENDSGALPDSSYEAIPARARAVSSVVLALVQRHGNGGEAVSSHCQATSWVFLTGPLAPILCVFAVTHMQEQAWTSKGSRTAASDLLASVVQAGDWETTSQLLCGKNNTERQPGVLGSILEILQADLKRDSWKRNQATKHVFAWILMQVGRPWLTDYLEKVFPPSLLMSDDYCTDNQVLGVRCLNHIVLNVPAADLCHYNRAQVLYHALFNHLYTSEPQLIEVVLPCLIDLLPMLEKDPACTGLPRKPNRYDEVLRLTLIHMEMEHKLVLRSVYAKCLGHLIEKMGIVIVRHLKRLERVIIGYLEISDGPEEQTRLAILDALEKTLLIAWPRMECRLSALVQSLLRLLCDLSTESLPPAVREELVTKATHCLLLLDHCTQGKLKTLLKDVDSSHTSTSVLRCIETVTMAQR
;
A
#
# COMPACT_ATOMS: atom_id res chain seq x y z
N MET A 1 -43.56 -5.71 2.95
CA MET A 1 -43.83 -7.00 2.29
C MET A 1 -43.80 -8.08 3.35
N ASP A 2 -44.74 -9.00 3.32
CA ASP A 2 -44.76 -10.17 4.20
C ASP A 2 -43.73 -11.22 3.71
N LEU A 3 -43.13 -12.01 4.63
CA LEU A 3 -42.10 -13.01 4.31
C LEU A 3 -42.62 -14.04 3.30
N SER A 4 -43.90 -14.36 3.39
CA SER A 4 -44.64 -15.24 2.47
C SER A 4 -44.61 -14.73 1.02
N HIS A 5 -44.74 -13.42 0.80
CA HIS A 5 -44.73 -12.79 -0.53
C HIS A 5 -43.32 -12.81 -1.13
N MET A 6 -42.28 -12.57 -0.32
CA MET A 6 -40.89 -12.60 -0.79
C MET A 6 -40.46 -14.01 -1.25
N LEU A 7 -40.91 -15.06 -0.55
CA LEU A 7 -40.66 -16.45 -0.95
C LEU A 7 -41.44 -16.83 -2.23
N GLN A 8 -42.64 -16.27 -2.42
CA GLN A 8 -43.41 -16.43 -3.66
C GLN A 8 -42.76 -15.72 -4.86
N ASP A 9 -42.22 -14.51 -4.65
CA ASP A 9 -41.49 -13.75 -5.69
C ASP A 9 -40.17 -14.44 -6.10
N LEU A 10 -39.52 -15.13 -5.17
CA LEU A 10 -38.41 -16.04 -5.46
C LEU A 10 -38.86 -17.32 -6.18
N GLN A 11 -40.15 -17.47 -6.54
CA GLN A 11 -40.77 -18.65 -7.17
C GLN A 11 -40.47 -19.96 -6.43
N LEU A 12 -40.37 -19.90 -5.10
CA LEU A 12 -40.25 -21.10 -4.27
C LEU A 12 -41.60 -21.84 -4.14
N GLY A 13 -42.71 -21.27 -4.63
CA GLY A 13 -43.99 -21.94 -4.75
C GLY A 13 -44.01 -22.97 -5.89
N MET A 14 -44.36 -24.21 -5.56
CA MET A 14 -44.47 -25.41 -6.43
C MET A 14 -44.73 -25.16 -7.92
N ALA A 15 -43.98 -25.85 -8.79
CA ALA A 15 -44.53 -26.32 -10.06
C ALA A 15 -45.75 -27.20 -9.77
N PRO A 16 -46.87 -27.07 -10.49
CA PRO A 16 -48.06 -27.86 -10.20
C PRO A 16 -47.78 -29.33 -10.56
N GLU A 17 -47.51 -30.17 -9.56
CA GLU A 17 -47.86 -31.58 -9.70
C GLU A 17 -49.39 -31.65 -9.68
N GLU A 18 -49.94 -32.18 -10.76
CA GLU A 18 -51.38 -32.35 -10.93
C GLU A 18 -51.96 -33.14 -9.74
N GLY A 19 -52.76 -32.45 -8.91
CA GLY A 19 -53.74 -33.14 -8.05
C GLY A 19 -53.72 -32.86 -6.55
N HIS A 20 -53.02 -31.86 -6.02
CA HIS A 20 -53.17 -31.47 -4.60
C HIS A 20 -53.49 -29.98 -4.43
N SER A 21 -54.47 -29.68 -3.57
CA SER A 21 -54.98 -28.33 -3.25
C SER A 21 -53.88 -27.34 -2.85
N PRO A 22 -54.08 -26.03 -3.09
CA PRO A 22 -53.05 -25.02 -2.82
C PRO A 22 -52.71 -25.02 -1.33
N ALA A 23 -51.46 -25.35 -1.01
CA ALA A 23 -50.95 -25.26 0.35
C ALA A 23 -51.04 -23.78 0.80
N GLY A 24 -51.64 -23.55 1.96
CA GLY A 24 -51.85 -22.22 2.50
C GLY A 24 -50.53 -21.49 2.82
N PRO A 25 -50.60 -20.18 3.14
CA PRO A 25 -49.44 -19.34 3.45
C PRO A 25 -48.54 -19.90 4.57
N ASP A 26 -49.07 -20.76 5.44
CA ASP A 26 -48.32 -21.43 6.52
C ASP A 26 -47.31 -22.49 6.03
N ALA A 27 -47.46 -23.05 4.82
CA ALA A 27 -46.56 -24.08 4.29
C ALA A 27 -45.25 -23.52 3.69
N LEU A 28 -45.17 -22.21 3.46
CA LEU A 28 -43.94 -21.54 3.00
C LEU A 28 -43.01 -21.19 4.16
N LEU A 29 -43.57 -21.01 5.36
CA LEU A 29 -42.83 -20.77 6.62
C LEU A 29 -42.14 -22.04 7.16
N SER A 30 -42.40 -23.21 6.57
CA SER A 30 -41.82 -24.49 6.99
C SER A 30 -40.58 -24.92 6.20
N ARG A 31 -40.13 -24.15 5.19
CA ARG A 31 -38.91 -24.50 4.45
C ARG A 31 -37.64 -24.12 5.23
N PRO A 32 -36.65 -25.01 5.31
CA PRO A 32 -35.33 -24.69 5.87
C PRO A 32 -34.68 -23.54 5.09
N VAL A 33 -34.02 -22.63 5.81
CA VAL A 33 -33.26 -21.52 5.21
C VAL A 33 -32.23 -22.03 4.20
N ALA A 34 -31.60 -23.18 4.48
CA ALA A 34 -30.63 -23.80 3.58
C ALA A 34 -31.20 -24.03 2.17
N GLU A 35 -32.45 -24.50 2.05
CA GLU A 35 -33.11 -24.70 0.76
C GLU A 35 -33.36 -23.37 0.03
N VAL A 36 -33.72 -22.33 0.79
CA VAL A 36 -33.92 -20.98 0.23
C VAL A 36 -32.60 -20.41 -0.29
N LEU A 37 -31.51 -20.54 0.47
CA LEU A 37 -30.19 -20.09 0.06
C LEU A 37 -29.70 -20.86 -1.18
N LEU A 38 -29.86 -22.19 -1.20
CA LEU A 38 -29.50 -23.03 -2.35
C LEU A 38 -30.26 -22.60 -3.61
N HIS A 39 -31.58 -22.41 -3.50
CA HIS A 39 -32.42 -22.00 -4.64
C HIS A 39 -32.02 -20.63 -5.20
N VAL A 40 -31.69 -19.68 -4.32
CA VAL A 40 -31.17 -18.37 -4.75
C VAL A 40 -29.84 -18.53 -5.50
N GLN A 41 -28.94 -19.39 -5.03
CA GLN A 41 -27.68 -19.67 -5.74
C GLN A 41 -27.93 -20.26 -7.13
N GLU A 42 -28.84 -21.22 -7.25
CA GLU A 42 -29.20 -21.85 -8.53
C GLU A 42 -29.77 -20.82 -9.51
N LYS A 43 -30.64 -19.93 -9.03
CA LYS A 43 -31.21 -18.85 -9.85
C LYS A 43 -30.17 -17.83 -10.30
N LEU A 44 -29.24 -17.45 -9.44
CA LEU A 44 -28.15 -16.55 -9.80
C LEU A 44 -27.15 -17.19 -10.79
N LYS A 45 -27.06 -18.52 -10.82
CA LYS A 45 -26.22 -19.28 -11.77
C LYS A 45 -26.94 -19.60 -13.08
N ALA A 46 -28.25 -19.32 -13.19
CA ALA A 46 -29.03 -19.69 -14.37
C ALA A 46 -28.54 -18.95 -15.63
N PRO A 47 -28.29 -19.66 -16.74
CA PRO A 47 -27.81 -19.03 -17.98
C PRO A 47 -28.87 -18.11 -18.58
N GLY A 48 -28.45 -16.91 -19.02
CA GLY A 48 -29.34 -15.95 -19.71
C GLY A 48 -30.05 -14.94 -18.81
N LEU A 49 -29.71 -14.89 -17.51
CA LEU A 49 -30.23 -13.87 -16.60
C LEU A 49 -29.69 -12.47 -16.98
N THR A 50 -30.58 -11.50 -17.09
CA THR A 50 -30.20 -10.09 -17.27
C THR A 50 -29.66 -9.49 -15.97
N THR A 51 -28.89 -8.41 -16.06
CA THR A 51 -28.41 -7.68 -14.88
C THR A 51 -29.58 -7.20 -14.01
N GLU A 52 -30.66 -6.70 -14.63
CA GLU A 52 -31.86 -6.23 -13.93
C GLU A 52 -32.58 -7.35 -13.17
N GLN A 53 -32.72 -8.54 -13.77
CA GLN A 53 -33.32 -9.70 -13.09
C GLN A 53 -32.47 -10.18 -11.91
N SER A 54 -31.14 -10.15 -12.07
CA SER A 54 -30.22 -10.50 -10.98
C SER A 54 -30.30 -9.50 -9.83
N GLU A 55 -30.35 -8.20 -10.13
CA GLU A 55 -30.52 -7.13 -9.14
C GLU A 55 -31.85 -7.22 -8.42
N ALA A 56 -32.94 -7.58 -9.11
CA ALA A 56 -34.24 -7.82 -8.49
C ALA A 56 -34.20 -8.99 -7.49
N ILE A 57 -33.56 -10.11 -7.86
CA ILE A 57 -33.35 -11.25 -6.95
C ILE A 57 -32.54 -10.82 -5.74
N LEU A 58 -31.41 -10.14 -5.94
CA LEU A 58 -30.57 -9.64 -4.84
C LEU A 58 -31.33 -8.66 -3.94
N HIS A 59 -32.19 -7.81 -4.50
CA HIS A 59 -33.03 -6.91 -3.71
C HIS A 59 -34.05 -7.67 -2.85
N ILE A 60 -34.68 -8.73 -3.37
CA ILE A 60 -35.58 -9.58 -2.59
C ILE A 60 -34.82 -10.26 -1.45
N VAL A 61 -33.63 -10.80 -1.74
CA VAL A 61 -32.76 -11.44 -0.74
C VAL A 61 -32.30 -10.44 0.33
N GLU A 62 -31.97 -9.22 -0.05
CA GLU A 62 -31.67 -8.13 0.89
C GLU A 62 -32.85 -7.87 1.83
N GLN A 63 -34.07 -7.75 1.28
CA GLN A 63 -35.28 -7.57 2.10
C GLN A 63 -35.54 -8.77 3.01
N LEU A 64 -35.29 -10.00 2.52
CA LEU A 64 -35.39 -11.22 3.31
C LEU A 64 -34.44 -11.18 4.52
N PHE A 65 -33.18 -10.74 4.36
CA PHE A 65 -32.29 -10.60 5.52
C PHE A 65 -32.67 -9.43 6.42
N ARG A 66 -33.18 -8.32 5.89
CA ARG A 66 -33.60 -7.17 6.72
C ARG A 66 -34.83 -7.47 7.59
N LEU A 67 -35.82 -8.15 7.00
CA LEU A 67 -37.15 -8.33 7.59
C LEU A 67 -37.37 -9.74 8.16
N GLY A 68 -36.64 -10.75 7.69
CA GLY A 68 -36.82 -12.16 8.06
C GLY A 68 -36.58 -12.42 9.54
N ASP A 69 -37.35 -13.36 10.11
CA ASP A 69 -37.24 -13.72 11.52
C ASP A 69 -35.84 -14.28 11.85
N ARG A 70 -35.27 -13.82 12.97
CA ARG A 70 -33.91 -14.20 13.38
C ARG A 70 -33.81 -15.66 13.77
N HIS A 71 -34.85 -16.20 14.41
CA HIS A 71 -34.86 -17.61 14.78
C HIS A 71 -34.95 -18.49 13.54
N TRP A 72 -35.78 -18.15 12.55
CA TRP A 72 -35.77 -18.88 11.29
C TRP A 72 -34.41 -18.79 10.57
N LEU A 73 -33.82 -17.59 10.46
CA LEU A 73 -32.54 -17.37 9.76
C LEU A 73 -31.35 -18.09 10.40
N PHE A 74 -31.26 -18.12 11.74
CA PHE A 74 -30.04 -18.55 12.44
C PHE A 74 -30.22 -19.72 13.42
N SER A 75 -31.43 -20.24 13.62
CA SER A 75 -31.66 -21.34 14.57
C SER A 75 -31.47 -22.71 13.91
N GLU A 76 -30.69 -23.58 14.54
CA GLU A 76 -30.50 -25.00 14.16
C GLU A 76 -31.76 -25.87 14.38
N CYS A 77 -32.90 -25.29 14.78
CA CYS A 77 -34.02 -26.05 15.35
C CYS A 77 -34.85 -26.88 14.36
N CYS A 78 -34.48 -26.97 13.08
CA CYS A 78 -35.31 -27.64 12.06
C CYS A 78 -34.55 -28.59 11.11
N SER A 79 -33.45 -29.25 11.51
CA SER A 79 -32.96 -30.39 10.73
C SER A 79 -32.37 -31.52 11.59
N ASN A 80 -33.15 -32.61 11.70
CA ASN A 80 -32.65 -33.92 12.12
C ASN A 80 -31.76 -34.60 11.04
N GLN A 81 -31.09 -33.83 10.17
CA GLN A 81 -30.23 -34.34 9.10
C GLN A 81 -29.09 -33.34 8.81
N SER A 82 -27.91 -33.62 9.38
CA SER A 82 -26.54 -33.38 8.89
C SER A 82 -26.15 -32.13 8.05
N THR A 83 -26.89 -31.03 8.02
CA THR A 83 -26.48 -29.81 7.30
C THR A 83 -25.77 -28.84 8.25
N ASP A 84 -24.46 -28.67 8.06
CA ASP A 84 -23.67 -27.64 8.73
C ASP A 84 -24.11 -26.26 8.21
N MET A 85 -24.97 -25.57 8.97
CA MET A 85 -25.53 -24.27 8.58
C MET A 85 -24.42 -23.24 8.27
N THR A 86 -23.27 -23.35 8.93
CA THR A 86 -22.09 -22.51 8.65
C THR A 86 -21.62 -22.70 7.21
N ARG A 87 -21.55 -23.94 6.74
CA ARG A 87 -21.14 -24.27 5.38
C ARG A 87 -22.13 -23.72 4.35
N GLU A 88 -23.42 -23.84 4.60
CA GLU A 88 -24.46 -23.30 3.69
C GLU A 88 -24.33 -21.78 3.52
N TYR A 89 -24.09 -21.05 4.62
CA TYR A 89 -23.84 -19.62 4.56
C TYR A 89 -22.52 -19.27 3.86
N VAL A 90 -21.45 -20.04 4.10
CA VAL A 90 -20.16 -19.86 3.41
C VAL A 90 -20.31 -20.09 1.91
N ASP A 91 -21.00 -21.15 1.48
CA ASP A 91 -21.23 -21.48 0.08
C ASP A 91 -22.13 -20.43 -0.61
N PHE A 92 -23.13 -19.94 0.13
CA PHE A 92 -24.01 -18.85 -0.31
C PHE A 92 -23.25 -17.54 -0.51
N VAL A 93 -22.52 -17.09 0.50
CA VAL A 93 -21.73 -15.85 0.43
C VAL A 93 -20.65 -15.97 -0.65
N SER A 94 -19.98 -17.11 -0.76
CA SER A 94 -19.01 -17.37 -1.83
C SER A 94 -19.67 -17.22 -3.20
N SER A 95 -20.85 -17.80 -3.41
CA SER A 95 -21.61 -17.67 -4.66
C SER A 95 -21.99 -16.20 -4.97
N LEU A 96 -22.38 -15.41 -3.96
CA LEU A 96 -22.64 -13.99 -4.12
C LEU A 96 -21.37 -13.21 -4.51
N THR A 97 -20.24 -13.48 -3.86
CA THR A 97 -18.98 -12.81 -4.20
C THR A 97 -18.49 -13.17 -5.61
N LEU A 98 -18.75 -14.41 -6.06
CA LEU A 98 -18.44 -14.84 -7.43
C LEU A 98 -19.28 -14.12 -8.48
N TYR A 99 -20.52 -13.74 -8.16
CA TYR A 99 -21.37 -12.97 -9.08
C TYR A 99 -20.78 -11.59 -9.43
N ALA A 100 -20.07 -10.97 -8.47
CA ALA A 100 -19.37 -9.70 -8.64
C ALA A 100 -17.85 -9.86 -8.87
N ALA A 101 -17.35 -11.10 -9.08
CA ALA A 101 -15.95 -11.34 -9.37
C ALA A 101 -15.53 -10.77 -10.73
N LEU A 102 -14.26 -10.41 -10.84
CA LEU A 102 -13.69 -9.89 -12.07
C LEU A 102 -13.58 -11.00 -13.13
N PRO A 103 -13.72 -10.66 -14.43
CA PRO A 103 -13.38 -11.58 -15.51
C PRO A 103 -11.89 -11.96 -15.44
N LEU A 104 -11.59 -13.22 -15.74
CA LEU A 104 -10.22 -13.72 -15.77
C LEU A 104 -9.53 -13.33 -17.07
N CYS A 105 -8.30 -12.83 -16.98
CA CYS A 105 -7.39 -12.68 -18.10
C CYS A 105 -6.89 -14.06 -18.55
N GLU A 106 -7.07 -14.37 -19.82
CA GLU A 106 -6.48 -15.56 -20.45
C GLU A 106 -5.02 -15.32 -20.86
N ASN A 107 -4.61 -14.05 -20.98
CA ASN A 107 -3.30 -13.66 -21.46
C ASN A 107 -2.34 -13.32 -20.30
N ASP A 108 -1.04 -13.56 -20.52
CA ASP A 108 0.05 -13.22 -19.59
C ASP A 108 0.21 -11.71 -19.32
N SER A 109 -0.53 -10.86 -20.05
CA SER A 109 -0.51 -9.41 -19.85
C SER A 109 -1.18 -8.99 -18.54
N GLY A 110 -2.13 -9.78 -18.04
CA GLY A 110 -2.96 -9.43 -16.89
C GLY A 110 -3.79 -8.15 -17.07
N ALA A 111 -4.01 -7.72 -18.31
CA ALA A 111 -4.74 -6.49 -18.65
C ALA A 111 -5.99 -6.79 -19.51
N LEU A 112 -7.18 -6.39 -19.03
CA LEU A 112 -8.42 -6.33 -19.80
C LEU A 112 -8.83 -4.87 -20.03
N PRO A 113 -9.56 -4.57 -21.11
CA PRO A 113 -10.09 -3.22 -21.35
C PRO A 113 -11.14 -2.85 -20.30
N ASP A 114 -11.27 -1.56 -19.99
CA ASP A 114 -12.20 -1.05 -18.97
C ASP A 114 -13.66 -1.45 -19.21
N SER A 115 -14.06 -1.62 -20.48
CA SER A 115 -15.39 -2.10 -20.86
C SER A 115 -15.70 -3.51 -20.34
N SER A 116 -14.69 -4.35 -20.10
CA SER A 116 -14.87 -5.66 -19.49
C SER A 116 -15.37 -5.58 -18.04
N TYR A 117 -15.28 -4.42 -17.39
CA TYR A 117 -15.69 -4.22 -16.01
C TYR A 117 -16.99 -3.44 -15.83
N GLU A 118 -17.67 -3.02 -16.90
CA GLU A 118 -18.81 -2.09 -16.84
C GLU A 118 -19.93 -2.52 -15.86
N ALA A 119 -20.24 -3.83 -15.82
CA ALA A 119 -21.26 -4.37 -14.94
C ALA A 119 -20.78 -4.59 -13.48
N ILE A 120 -19.46 -4.65 -13.23
CA ILE A 120 -18.89 -5.06 -11.94
C ILE A 120 -19.27 -4.09 -10.80
N PRO A 121 -19.20 -2.75 -10.94
CA PRO A 121 -19.56 -1.85 -9.86
C PRO A 121 -21.02 -1.96 -9.39
N ALA A 122 -21.96 -2.22 -10.32
CA ALA A 122 -23.37 -2.40 -9.99
C ALA A 122 -23.60 -3.70 -9.21
N ARG A 123 -23.03 -4.82 -9.71
CA ARG A 123 -23.07 -6.12 -9.03
C ARG A 123 -22.43 -6.06 -7.64
N ALA A 124 -21.28 -5.40 -7.51
CA ALA A 124 -20.58 -5.23 -6.24
C ALA A 124 -21.42 -4.45 -5.22
N ARG A 125 -22.16 -3.40 -5.64
CA ARG A 125 -23.10 -2.69 -4.75
C ARG A 125 -24.23 -3.60 -4.30
N ALA A 126 -24.86 -4.32 -5.22
CA ALA A 126 -25.99 -5.19 -4.90
C ALA A 126 -25.58 -6.30 -3.92
N VAL A 127 -24.45 -6.96 -4.18
CA VAL A 127 -23.87 -7.96 -3.27
C VAL A 127 -23.52 -7.35 -1.91
N SER A 128 -22.87 -6.17 -1.90
CA SER A 128 -22.55 -5.48 -0.64
C SER A 128 -23.80 -5.18 0.17
N SER A 129 -24.91 -4.76 -0.45
CA SER A 129 -26.17 -4.47 0.22
C SER A 129 -26.79 -5.72 0.86
N VAL A 130 -26.80 -6.84 0.13
CA VAL A 130 -27.31 -8.14 0.62
C VAL A 130 -26.49 -8.63 1.82
N VAL A 131 -25.16 -8.63 1.69
CA VAL A 131 -24.27 -9.09 2.77
C VAL A 131 -24.34 -8.13 3.96
N LEU A 132 -24.40 -6.82 3.74
CA LEU A 132 -24.57 -5.84 4.80
C LEU A 132 -25.86 -6.08 5.58
N ALA A 133 -26.97 -6.37 4.89
CA ALA A 133 -28.23 -6.75 5.53
C ALA A 133 -28.09 -8.02 6.38
N LEU A 134 -27.39 -9.05 5.88
CA LEU A 134 -27.09 -10.27 6.63
C LEU A 134 -26.29 -9.98 7.91
N VAL A 135 -25.21 -9.19 7.79
CA VAL A 135 -24.33 -8.81 8.92
C VAL A 135 -25.08 -7.96 9.97
N GLN A 136 -25.86 -6.97 9.53
CA GLN A 136 -26.59 -6.06 10.42
C GLN A 136 -27.79 -6.73 11.11
N ARG A 137 -28.49 -7.63 10.41
CA ARG A 137 -29.65 -8.35 11.00
C ARG A 137 -29.24 -9.08 12.27
N HIS A 138 -28.02 -9.60 12.28
CA HIS A 138 -27.43 -10.22 13.45
C HIS A 138 -26.94 -9.21 14.50
N GLY A 139 -26.18 -8.17 14.11
CA GLY A 139 -25.57 -7.19 15.04
C GLY A 139 -26.53 -6.44 15.97
N ASN A 140 -27.80 -6.26 15.59
CA ASN A 140 -28.84 -5.61 16.41
C ASN A 140 -29.39 -6.52 17.55
N GLY A 141 -28.60 -7.44 18.08
CA GLY A 141 -28.98 -8.44 19.09
C GLY A 141 -28.77 -7.98 20.54
N GLY A 142 -29.10 -6.73 20.85
CA GLY A 142 -29.10 -6.23 22.22
C GLY A 142 -30.43 -6.50 22.91
N GLU A 143 -30.77 -7.75 23.21
CA GLU A 143 -31.85 -8.06 24.17
C GLU A 143 -31.68 -9.48 24.72
N ALA A 144 -31.61 -9.56 26.05
CA ALA A 144 -31.43 -10.79 26.81
C ALA A 144 -32.60 -11.76 26.57
N VAL A 145 -32.36 -12.85 25.83
CA VAL A 145 -33.25 -14.00 25.83
C VAL A 145 -32.77 -14.99 26.88
N SER A 146 -33.67 -15.32 27.81
CA SER A 146 -33.48 -16.25 28.90
C SER A 146 -32.98 -17.62 28.43
N SER A 147 -32.05 -18.17 29.21
CA SER A 147 -31.47 -19.51 29.15
C SER A 147 -32.45 -20.61 28.73
N HIS A 148 -32.19 -21.26 27.60
CA HIS A 148 -32.19 -22.74 27.40
C HIS A 148 -31.94 -23.18 25.95
N CYS A 149 -31.83 -22.26 24.98
CA CYS A 149 -31.35 -22.57 23.64
C CYS A 149 -30.14 -21.68 23.36
N GLN A 150 -28.94 -22.27 23.30
CA GLN A 150 -27.74 -21.57 22.83
C GLN A 150 -27.94 -21.29 21.34
N ALA A 151 -28.52 -20.13 21.01
CA ALA A 151 -28.45 -19.61 19.66
C ALA A 151 -26.96 -19.61 19.27
N THR A 152 -26.64 -20.22 18.14
CA THR A 152 -25.31 -20.20 17.51
C THR A 152 -24.85 -18.76 17.47
N SER A 153 -24.00 -18.40 18.43
CA SER A 153 -23.46 -17.05 18.54
C SER A 153 -22.75 -16.74 17.23
N TRP A 154 -23.13 -15.68 16.54
CA TRP A 154 -22.53 -15.23 15.26
C TRP A 154 -21.02 -15.18 15.22
N VAL A 155 -20.34 -15.18 16.37
CA VAL A 155 -18.91 -15.51 16.48
C VAL A 155 -18.53 -16.78 15.70
N PHE A 156 -19.41 -17.78 15.62
CA PHE A 156 -19.22 -19.01 14.84
C PHE A 156 -19.40 -18.83 13.33
N LEU A 157 -20.22 -17.88 12.87
CA LEU A 157 -20.43 -17.58 11.44
C LEU A 157 -19.46 -16.49 10.94
N THR A 158 -19.07 -15.53 11.78
CA THR A 158 -18.17 -14.45 11.40
C THR A 158 -16.77 -14.94 11.12
N GLY A 159 -16.25 -15.88 11.90
CA GLY A 159 -14.92 -16.45 11.67
C GLY A 159 -14.77 -17.01 10.24
N PRO A 160 -15.63 -17.94 9.80
CA PRO A 160 -15.59 -18.51 8.45
C PRO A 160 -15.95 -17.52 7.32
N LEU A 161 -16.86 -16.57 7.56
CA LEU A 161 -17.29 -15.62 6.53
C LEU A 161 -16.33 -14.43 6.37
N ALA A 162 -15.70 -13.98 7.45
CA ALA A 162 -14.85 -12.79 7.46
C ALA A 162 -13.72 -12.83 6.41
N PRO A 163 -12.98 -13.92 6.19
CA PRO A 163 -11.98 -13.99 5.12
C PRO A 163 -12.54 -13.67 3.74
N ILE A 164 -13.67 -14.28 3.38
CA ILE A 164 -14.33 -14.12 2.07
C ILE A 164 -14.83 -12.68 1.92
N LEU A 165 -15.48 -12.17 2.96
CA LEU A 165 -16.02 -10.80 2.95
C LEU A 165 -14.92 -9.75 2.94
N CYS A 166 -13.78 -9.99 3.61
CA CYS A 166 -12.62 -9.12 3.55
C CYS A 166 -12.05 -9.06 2.14
N VAL A 167 -11.80 -10.22 1.51
CA VAL A 167 -11.28 -10.27 0.13
C VAL A 167 -12.22 -9.54 -0.82
N PHE A 168 -13.53 -9.79 -0.71
CA PHE A 168 -14.55 -9.11 -1.52
C PHE A 168 -14.57 -7.59 -1.29
N ALA A 169 -14.64 -7.15 -0.03
CA ALA A 169 -14.69 -5.72 0.29
C ALA A 169 -13.42 -5.01 -0.21
N VAL A 170 -12.24 -5.59 0.02
CA VAL A 170 -10.96 -5.01 -0.40
C VAL A 170 -10.83 -4.95 -1.92
N THR A 171 -11.42 -5.91 -2.63
CA THR A 171 -11.49 -5.92 -4.10
C THR A 171 -12.26 -4.71 -4.64
N HIS A 172 -13.33 -4.29 -3.96
CA HIS A 172 -14.24 -3.26 -4.47
C HIS A 172 -14.14 -1.89 -3.78
N MET A 173 -13.34 -1.75 -2.71
CA MET A 173 -13.14 -0.47 -2.02
C MET A 173 -12.03 0.41 -2.61
N GLN A 174 -11.07 -0.20 -3.32
CA GLN A 174 -9.93 0.50 -3.89
C GLN A 174 -10.31 1.24 -5.17
N GLU A 175 -9.64 2.36 -5.47
CA GLU A 175 -9.84 3.06 -6.74
C GLU A 175 -9.14 2.32 -7.87
N GLN A 176 -9.96 1.62 -8.67
CA GLN A 176 -9.53 0.76 -9.78
C GLN A 176 -10.54 0.83 -10.94
N ALA A 177 -10.14 0.37 -12.13
CA ALA A 177 -10.96 0.38 -13.34
C ALA A 177 -12.32 -0.32 -13.18
N TRP A 178 -12.41 -1.33 -12.29
CA TRP A 178 -13.64 -2.09 -12.02
C TRP A 178 -14.49 -1.54 -10.87
N THR A 179 -14.24 -0.31 -10.41
CA THR A 179 -14.92 0.28 -9.25
C THR A 179 -15.55 1.63 -9.57
N SER A 180 -16.66 1.95 -8.89
CA SER A 180 -17.30 3.26 -8.90
C SER A 180 -17.32 3.85 -7.50
N LYS A 181 -17.49 5.18 -7.37
CA LYS A 181 -17.55 5.85 -6.06
C LYS A 181 -18.50 5.15 -5.07
N GLY A 182 -19.70 4.76 -5.51
CA GLY A 182 -20.63 4.12 -4.59
C GLY A 182 -20.43 2.61 -4.41
N SER A 183 -19.76 1.90 -5.32
CA SER A 183 -19.33 0.52 -5.01
C SER A 183 -18.23 0.54 -3.96
N ARG A 184 -17.33 1.55 -4.02
CA ARG A 184 -16.29 1.76 -3.01
C ARG A 184 -16.87 2.09 -1.64
N THR A 185 -17.87 2.98 -1.58
CA THR A 185 -18.58 3.29 -0.33
C THR A 185 -19.25 2.04 0.23
N ALA A 186 -20.03 1.32 -0.58
CA ALA A 186 -20.73 0.12 -0.12
C ALA A 186 -19.76 -0.99 0.39
N ALA A 187 -18.63 -1.19 -0.29
CA ALA A 187 -17.61 -2.14 0.14
C ALA A 187 -16.89 -1.70 1.43
N SER A 188 -16.67 -0.40 1.61
CA SER A 188 -16.09 0.15 2.84
C SER A 188 -17.04 0.01 4.03
N ASP A 189 -18.33 0.31 3.83
CA ASP A 189 -19.38 0.13 4.83
C ASP A 189 -19.56 -1.34 5.23
N LEU A 190 -19.44 -2.25 4.25
CA LEU A 190 -19.44 -3.68 4.47
C LEU A 190 -18.25 -4.11 5.34
N LEU A 191 -17.02 -3.71 5.00
CA LEU A 191 -15.85 -4.06 5.82
C LEU A 191 -15.99 -3.52 7.26
N ALA A 192 -16.41 -2.27 7.41
CA ALA A 192 -16.63 -1.68 8.73
C ALA A 192 -17.68 -2.46 9.53
N SER A 193 -18.75 -2.90 8.89
CA SER A 193 -19.80 -3.70 9.53
C SER A 193 -19.31 -5.10 9.91
N VAL A 194 -18.46 -5.73 9.09
CA VAL A 194 -17.83 -7.04 9.42
C VAL A 194 -16.90 -6.89 10.62
N VAL A 195 -16.09 -5.84 10.65
CA VAL A 195 -15.19 -5.50 11.78
C VAL A 195 -16.01 -5.33 13.07
N GLN A 196 -17.08 -4.53 13.03
CA GLN A 196 -17.95 -4.31 14.18
C GLN A 196 -18.67 -5.59 14.62
N ALA A 197 -19.14 -6.41 13.68
CA ALA A 197 -19.97 -7.57 14.00
C ALA A 197 -19.18 -8.75 14.60
N GLY A 198 -17.85 -8.79 14.46
CA GLY A 198 -17.00 -9.72 15.20
C GLY A 198 -16.25 -9.10 16.38
N ASP A 199 -16.77 -7.97 16.90
CA ASP A 199 -16.22 -7.22 18.02
C ASP A 199 -14.78 -6.71 17.81
N TRP A 200 -14.32 -6.53 16.57
CA TRP A 200 -13.03 -5.91 16.28
C TRP A 200 -13.17 -4.39 16.21
N GLU A 201 -12.16 -3.65 16.68
CA GLU A 201 -12.11 -2.18 16.62
C GLU A 201 -11.56 -1.70 15.29
N THR A 202 -10.65 -2.47 14.69
CA THR A 202 -9.96 -2.10 13.46
C THR A 202 -9.78 -3.30 12.54
N THR A 203 -9.59 -3.03 11.24
CA THR A 203 -9.22 -4.06 10.26
C THR A 203 -7.93 -4.79 10.66
N SER A 204 -6.95 -4.07 11.22
CA SER A 204 -5.70 -4.70 11.67
C SER A 204 -5.97 -5.75 12.76
N GLN A 205 -6.87 -5.45 13.70
CA GLN A 205 -7.28 -6.39 14.74
C GLN A 205 -8.10 -7.57 14.20
N LEU A 206 -8.91 -7.37 13.16
CA LEU A 206 -9.58 -8.46 12.44
C LEU A 206 -8.55 -9.42 11.80
N LEU A 207 -7.55 -8.86 11.13
CA LEU A 207 -6.51 -9.64 10.44
C LEU A 207 -5.57 -10.35 11.43
N CYS A 208 -5.16 -9.67 12.50
CA CYS A 208 -4.15 -10.15 13.44
C CYS A 208 -4.74 -10.89 14.67
N GLY A 209 -6.04 -10.71 14.93
CA GLY A 209 -6.69 -11.16 16.17
C GLY A 209 -6.52 -10.17 17.32
N LYS A 210 -7.24 -10.41 18.43
CA LYS A 210 -7.08 -9.61 19.65
C LYS A 210 -5.87 -10.09 20.45
N ASN A 211 -5.04 -9.16 20.93
CA ASN A 211 -3.94 -9.46 21.84
C ASN A 211 -4.44 -10.26 23.05
N ASN A 212 -3.78 -11.39 23.35
CA ASN A 212 -3.93 -12.20 24.56
C ASN A 212 -5.15 -13.15 24.70
N THR A 213 -5.84 -13.54 23.62
CA THR A 213 -6.82 -14.64 23.73
C THR A 213 -6.76 -15.60 22.54
N GLU A 214 -6.42 -16.86 22.78
CA GLU A 214 -6.57 -17.99 21.82
C GLU A 214 -8.01 -18.15 21.28
N ARG A 215 -8.98 -17.47 21.92
CA ARG A 215 -10.41 -17.55 21.59
C ARG A 215 -10.81 -16.74 20.35
N GLN A 216 -9.98 -15.83 19.85
CA GLN A 216 -10.28 -15.05 18.63
C GLN A 216 -9.01 -14.92 17.76
N PRO A 217 -8.61 -15.99 17.02
CA PRO A 217 -7.51 -15.90 16.08
C PRO A 217 -7.85 -14.93 14.94
N GLY A 218 -6.83 -14.21 14.46
CA GLY A 218 -6.98 -13.35 13.29
C GLY A 218 -7.25 -14.13 12.01
N VAL A 219 -7.91 -13.49 11.05
CA VAL A 219 -8.32 -14.15 9.80
C VAL A 219 -7.28 -14.10 8.67
N LEU A 220 -6.11 -13.51 8.92
CA LEU A 220 -5.06 -13.32 7.91
C LEU A 220 -4.63 -14.64 7.25
N GLY A 221 -4.45 -15.72 8.04
CA GLY A 221 -4.05 -17.01 7.51
C GLY A 221 -5.02 -17.57 6.48
N SER A 222 -6.33 -17.50 6.76
CA SER A 222 -7.39 -17.94 5.86
C SER A 222 -7.49 -17.06 4.62
N ILE A 223 -7.31 -15.73 4.76
CA ILE A 223 -7.26 -14.82 3.61
C ILE A 223 -6.07 -15.18 2.70
N LEU A 224 -4.89 -15.39 3.26
CA LEU A 224 -3.71 -15.77 2.48
C LEU A 224 -3.89 -17.13 1.80
N GLU A 225 -4.62 -18.06 2.41
CA GLU A 225 -4.97 -19.35 1.79
C GLU A 225 -5.92 -19.20 0.60
N ILE A 226 -6.94 -18.34 0.72
CA ILE A 226 -7.83 -18.00 -0.40
C ILE A 226 -7.03 -17.42 -1.57
N LEU A 227 -6.10 -16.50 -1.29
CA LEU A 227 -5.29 -15.84 -2.33
C LEU A 227 -4.16 -16.72 -2.87
N GLN A 228 -3.73 -17.76 -2.15
CA GLN A 228 -2.51 -18.53 -2.46
C GLN A 228 -2.58 -19.20 -3.84
N ALA A 229 -3.76 -19.70 -4.25
CA ALA A 229 -3.92 -20.35 -5.55
C ALA A 229 -3.68 -19.37 -6.71
N ASP A 230 -4.09 -18.12 -6.51
CA ASP A 230 -3.94 -17.06 -7.49
C ASP A 230 -2.57 -16.39 -7.41
N LEU A 231 -1.85 -16.42 -6.29
CA LEU A 231 -0.54 -15.76 -6.15
C LEU A 231 0.66 -16.63 -6.60
N LYS A 232 0.46 -17.57 -7.52
CA LYS A 232 1.54 -18.38 -8.10
C LYS A 232 2.12 -17.71 -9.34
N ARG A 233 3.34 -18.12 -9.73
CA ARG A 233 4.09 -17.58 -10.87
C ARG A 233 3.27 -17.49 -12.16
N ASP A 234 2.41 -18.46 -12.39
CA ASP A 234 1.58 -18.66 -13.58
C ASP A 234 0.14 -18.11 -13.46
N SER A 235 -0.34 -17.82 -12.24
CA SER A 235 -1.75 -17.44 -12.02
C SER A 235 -1.95 -15.99 -11.57
N TRP A 236 -0.92 -15.32 -11.02
CA TRP A 236 -1.09 -14.03 -10.33
C TRP A 236 -1.52 -12.85 -11.20
N LYS A 237 -1.40 -12.98 -12.51
CA LYS A 237 -1.88 -11.99 -13.49
C LYS A 237 -3.29 -12.28 -14.01
N ARG A 238 -3.83 -13.48 -13.77
CA ARG A 238 -5.13 -13.90 -14.30
C ARG A 238 -6.27 -13.06 -13.72
N ASN A 239 -6.19 -12.71 -12.44
CA ASN A 239 -7.15 -11.83 -11.80
C ASN A 239 -6.46 -10.51 -11.42
N GLN A 240 -6.92 -9.40 -12.01
CA GLN A 240 -6.32 -8.08 -11.77
C GLN A 240 -6.40 -7.64 -10.31
N ALA A 241 -7.45 -8.03 -9.59
CA ALA A 241 -7.66 -7.60 -8.21
C ALA A 241 -6.68 -8.26 -7.24
N THR A 242 -6.26 -9.51 -7.49
CA THR A 242 -5.54 -10.34 -6.50
C THR A 242 -4.28 -9.65 -5.96
N LYS A 243 -3.45 -9.04 -6.81
CA LYS A 243 -2.25 -8.31 -6.40
C LYS A 243 -2.56 -7.10 -5.51
N HIS A 244 -3.64 -6.37 -5.81
CA HIS A 244 -4.06 -5.20 -5.05
C HIS A 244 -4.69 -5.61 -3.72
N VAL A 245 -5.45 -6.70 -3.69
CA VAL A 245 -5.99 -7.27 -2.45
C VAL A 245 -4.85 -7.75 -1.56
N PHE A 246 -3.91 -8.52 -2.10
CA PHE A 246 -2.74 -8.99 -1.39
C PHE A 246 -1.95 -7.83 -0.78
N ALA A 247 -1.58 -6.85 -1.60
CA ALA A 247 -0.80 -5.70 -1.15
C ALA A 247 -1.54 -4.92 -0.06
N TRP A 248 -2.84 -4.63 -0.25
CA TRP A 248 -3.62 -3.91 0.74
C TRP A 248 -3.66 -4.66 2.09
N ILE A 249 -3.94 -5.96 2.08
CA ILE A 249 -3.99 -6.82 3.27
C ILE A 249 -2.65 -6.82 3.99
N LEU A 250 -1.54 -7.00 3.25
CA LEU A 250 -0.20 -7.01 3.80
C LEU A 250 0.12 -5.70 4.53
N MET A 251 -0.22 -4.55 3.94
CA MET A 251 0.03 -3.23 4.54
C MET A 251 -0.74 -2.98 5.84
N GLN A 252 -1.80 -3.75 6.14
CA GLN A 252 -2.55 -3.64 7.40
C GLN A 252 -1.92 -4.41 8.57
N VAL A 253 -0.90 -5.25 8.31
CA VAL A 253 -0.35 -6.20 9.28
C VAL A 253 1.07 -5.80 9.64
N GLY A 254 1.30 -5.44 10.90
CA GLY A 254 2.60 -5.03 11.42
C GLY A 254 3.26 -6.07 12.34
N ARG A 255 4.24 -5.61 13.12
CA ARG A 255 4.86 -6.39 14.22
C ARG A 255 3.85 -6.66 15.35
N PRO A 256 3.86 -7.86 15.98
CA PRO A 256 4.71 -9.02 15.70
C PRO A 256 4.15 -10.02 14.67
N TRP A 257 2.89 -9.86 14.24
CA TRP A 257 2.14 -10.89 13.52
C TRP A 257 2.67 -11.22 12.12
N LEU A 258 3.30 -10.26 11.44
CA LEU A 258 3.76 -10.47 10.07
C LEU A 258 4.80 -11.59 9.94
N THR A 259 5.62 -11.82 10.97
CA THR A 259 6.70 -12.80 10.95
C THR A 259 6.18 -14.23 10.69
N ASP A 260 5.05 -14.60 11.30
CA ASP A 260 4.46 -15.94 11.18
C ASP A 260 3.99 -16.26 9.75
N TYR A 261 3.73 -15.21 8.96
CA TYR A 261 3.25 -15.31 7.59
C TYR A 261 4.34 -14.99 6.55
N LEU A 262 5.59 -14.77 6.99
CA LEU A 262 6.70 -14.38 6.11
C LEU A 262 6.85 -15.32 4.90
N GLU A 263 6.69 -16.62 5.10
CA GLU A 263 6.80 -17.62 4.02
C GLU A 263 5.68 -17.52 2.98
N LYS A 264 4.51 -17.04 3.37
CA LYS A 264 3.35 -16.85 2.49
C LYS A 264 3.39 -15.49 1.78
N VAL A 265 3.92 -14.44 2.41
CA VAL A 265 3.90 -13.06 1.87
C VAL A 265 5.17 -12.68 1.10
N PHE A 266 6.31 -13.27 1.44
CA PHE A 266 7.59 -12.93 0.82
C PHE A 266 7.64 -13.32 -0.67
N PRO A 267 7.30 -14.57 -1.07
CA PRO A 267 7.40 -14.96 -2.48
C PRO A 267 6.49 -14.16 -3.42
N PRO A 268 5.20 -13.89 -3.12
CA PRO A 268 4.37 -13.05 -3.97
C PRO A 268 4.88 -11.61 -4.10
N SER A 269 5.42 -11.03 -3.02
CA SER A 269 5.98 -9.68 -3.05
C SER A 269 7.20 -9.58 -3.97
N LEU A 270 8.07 -10.60 -3.95
CA LEU A 270 9.23 -10.71 -4.85
C LEU A 270 8.80 -10.97 -6.30
N LEU A 271 7.80 -11.82 -6.50
CA LEU A 271 7.24 -12.10 -7.82
C LEU A 271 6.69 -10.84 -8.49
N MET A 272 6.03 -9.97 -7.73
CA MET A 272 5.52 -8.68 -8.23
C MET A 272 6.66 -7.70 -8.50
N SER A 273 7.71 -7.66 -7.65
CA SER A 273 8.86 -6.78 -7.88
C SER A 273 9.62 -7.15 -9.15
N ASP A 274 9.72 -8.44 -9.48
CA ASP A 274 10.44 -8.93 -10.66
C ASP A 274 9.66 -8.81 -11.97
N ASP A 275 8.42 -8.28 -11.93
CA ASP A 275 7.58 -8.16 -13.11
C ASP A 275 8.14 -7.15 -14.14
N TYR A 276 7.69 -7.24 -15.40
CA TYR A 276 8.07 -6.26 -16.42
C TYR A 276 7.27 -4.95 -16.34
N CYS A 277 6.08 -4.96 -15.74
CA CYS A 277 5.22 -3.78 -15.65
C CYS A 277 5.58 -2.95 -14.42
N THR A 278 5.94 -1.69 -14.62
CA THR A 278 6.40 -0.78 -13.56
C THR A 278 5.41 -0.64 -12.40
N ASP A 279 4.11 -0.61 -12.66
CA ASP A 279 3.09 -0.52 -11.60
C ASP A 279 3.12 -1.73 -10.65
N ASN A 280 3.34 -2.93 -11.20
CA ASN A 280 3.50 -4.16 -10.42
C ASN A 280 4.82 -4.14 -9.65
N GLN A 281 5.90 -3.67 -10.27
CA GLN A 281 7.20 -3.54 -9.62
C GLN A 281 7.11 -2.61 -8.41
N VAL A 282 6.48 -1.44 -8.58
CA VAL A 282 6.25 -0.46 -7.51
C VAL A 282 5.42 -1.06 -6.38
N LEU A 283 4.33 -1.77 -6.71
CA LEU A 283 3.49 -2.44 -5.73
C LEU A 283 4.28 -3.50 -4.95
N GLY A 284 5.05 -4.34 -5.64
CA GLY A 284 5.92 -5.36 -5.05
C GLY A 284 6.97 -4.76 -4.14
N VAL A 285 7.68 -3.73 -4.57
CA VAL A 285 8.70 -3.04 -3.76
C VAL A 285 8.10 -2.40 -2.51
N ARG A 286 6.89 -1.83 -2.58
CA ARG A 286 6.16 -1.34 -1.39
C ARG A 286 5.85 -2.46 -0.40
N CYS A 287 5.41 -3.61 -0.89
CA CYS A 287 5.20 -4.81 -0.07
C CYS A 287 6.51 -5.27 0.59
N LEU A 288 7.60 -5.31 -0.18
CA LEU A 288 8.92 -5.67 0.33
C LEU A 288 9.42 -4.69 1.40
N ASN A 289 9.24 -3.38 1.20
CA ASN A 289 9.62 -2.39 2.19
C ASN A 289 8.83 -2.56 3.50
N HIS A 290 7.52 -2.81 3.39
CA HIS A 290 6.69 -3.09 4.56
C HIS A 290 7.16 -4.33 5.33
N ILE A 291 7.56 -5.39 4.63
CA ILE A 291 8.18 -6.59 5.23
C ILE A 291 9.49 -6.22 5.94
N VAL A 292 10.37 -5.44 5.30
CA VAL A 292 11.64 -4.97 5.90
C VAL A 292 11.38 -4.19 7.19
N LEU A 293 10.40 -3.28 7.20
CA LEU A 293 10.09 -2.49 8.39
C LEU A 293 9.41 -3.31 9.50
N ASN A 294 8.66 -4.36 9.16
CA ASN A 294 7.81 -5.09 10.11
C ASN A 294 8.27 -6.50 10.49
N VAL A 295 9.37 -7.01 9.93
CA VAL A 295 9.93 -8.32 10.32
C VAL A 295 11.25 -8.11 11.05
N PRO A 296 11.55 -8.88 12.12
CA PRO A 296 12.86 -8.83 12.77
C PRO A 296 14.00 -9.19 11.80
N ALA A 297 15.14 -8.51 11.93
CA ALA A 297 16.29 -8.72 11.07
C ALA A 297 16.78 -10.19 11.10
N ALA A 298 16.69 -10.86 12.25
CA ALA A 298 17.07 -12.28 12.38
C ALA A 298 16.25 -13.17 11.44
N ASP A 299 14.93 -12.98 11.39
CA ASP A 299 14.01 -13.79 10.57
C ASP A 299 14.15 -13.51 9.07
N LEU A 300 14.49 -12.27 8.70
CA LEU A 300 14.86 -11.92 7.32
C LEU A 300 16.24 -12.42 6.93
N CYS A 301 17.19 -12.50 7.85
CA CYS A 301 18.50 -13.07 7.57
C CYS A 301 18.47 -14.60 7.48
N HIS A 302 17.50 -15.26 8.12
CA HIS A 302 17.26 -16.69 7.95
C HIS A 302 17.06 -17.04 6.46
N TYR A 303 17.67 -18.17 6.05
CA TYR A 303 17.68 -18.64 4.66
C TYR A 303 18.18 -17.61 3.63
N ASN A 304 18.98 -16.62 4.06
CA ASN A 304 19.50 -15.55 3.20
C ASN A 304 18.42 -14.71 2.50
N ARG A 305 17.20 -14.62 3.05
CA ARG A 305 16.11 -13.85 2.43
C ARG A 305 16.47 -12.37 2.26
N ALA A 306 17.14 -11.76 3.24
CA ALA A 306 17.65 -10.40 3.16
C ALA A 306 18.65 -10.20 2.01
N GLN A 307 19.46 -11.22 1.68
CA GLN A 307 20.40 -11.15 0.55
C GLN A 307 19.67 -11.24 -0.79
N VAL A 308 18.63 -12.07 -0.87
CA VAL A 308 17.76 -12.16 -2.05
C VAL A 308 17.06 -10.81 -2.28
N LEU A 309 16.52 -10.19 -1.22
CA LEU A 309 15.93 -8.85 -1.29
C LEU A 309 16.93 -7.82 -1.81
N TYR A 310 18.15 -7.82 -1.28
CA TYR A 310 19.18 -6.89 -1.72
C TYR A 310 19.43 -7.01 -3.22
N HIS A 311 19.60 -8.24 -3.73
CA HIS A 311 19.86 -8.45 -5.15
C HIS A 311 18.67 -8.02 -6.03
N ALA A 312 17.43 -8.36 -5.65
CA ALA A 312 16.25 -7.96 -6.39
C ALA A 312 16.10 -6.43 -6.43
N LEU A 313 16.19 -5.77 -5.27
CA LEU A 313 16.09 -4.31 -5.16
C LEU A 313 17.24 -3.58 -5.86
N PHE A 314 18.48 -4.08 -5.72
CA PHE A 314 19.65 -3.48 -6.36
C PHE A 314 19.56 -3.53 -7.88
N ASN A 315 18.99 -4.59 -8.45
CA ASN A 315 18.80 -4.70 -9.90
C ASN A 315 17.87 -3.61 -10.46
N HIS A 316 16.88 -3.14 -9.69
CA HIS A 316 16.02 -2.04 -10.12
C HIS A 316 16.75 -0.71 -10.26
N LEU A 317 17.90 -0.52 -9.61
CA LEU A 317 18.67 0.71 -9.73
C LEU A 317 19.20 0.97 -11.15
N TYR A 318 19.26 -0.07 -12.00
CA TYR A 318 19.66 0.05 -13.41
C TYR A 318 18.53 0.52 -14.34
N THR A 319 17.32 0.69 -13.82
CA THR A 319 16.18 1.24 -14.58
C THR A 319 16.16 2.76 -14.52
N SER A 320 15.46 3.40 -15.47
CA SER A 320 15.28 4.86 -15.51
C SER A 320 13.84 5.28 -15.22
N GLU A 321 13.10 4.46 -14.47
CA GLU A 321 11.69 4.67 -14.11
C GLU A 321 11.56 5.41 -12.77
N PRO A 322 11.10 6.68 -12.75
CA PRO A 322 11.13 7.50 -11.54
C PRO A 322 10.31 6.94 -10.38
N GLN A 323 9.10 6.45 -10.67
CA GLN A 323 8.20 5.90 -9.66
C GLN A 323 8.78 4.66 -8.98
N LEU A 324 9.55 3.86 -9.72
CA LEU A 324 10.21 2.68 -9.19
C LEU A 324 11.40 3.04 -8.31
N ILE A 325 12.29 3.92 -8.79
CA ILE A 325 13.45 4.37 -8.02
C ILE A 325 13.02 5.06 -6.71
N GLU A 326 11.91 5.79 -6.73
CA GLU A 326 11.33 6.46 -5.55
C GLU A 326 10.97 5.49 -4.43
N VAL A 327 10.53 4.27 -4.75
CA VAL A 327 10.22 3.25 -3.73
C VAL A 327 11.40 2.32 -3.44
N VAL A 328 12.28 2.08 -4.42
CA VAL A 328 13.42 1.16 -4.28
C VAL A 328 14.51 1.73 -3.37
N LEU A 329 14.88 2.99 -3.53
CA LEU A 329 15.99 3.55 -2.76
C LEU A 329 15.71 3.60 -1.24
N PRO A 330 14.55 4.09 -0.76
CA PRO A 330 14.21 4.01 0.66
C PRO A 330 14.22 2.56 1.17
N CYS A 331 13.64 1.63 0.40
CA CYS A 331 13.62 0.21 0.77
C CYS A 331 15.04 -0.39 0.91
N LEU A 332 15.96 -0.05 0.01
CA LEU A 332 17.37 -0.43 0.14
C LEU A 332 18.01 0.17 1.39
N ILE A 333 17.76 1.46 1.67
CA ILE A 333 18.31 2.15 2.84
C ILE A 333 17.85 1.49 4.15
N ASP A 334 16.58 1.07 4.22
CA ASP A 334 16.01 0.39 5.38
C ASP A 334 16.50 -1.06 5.52
N LEU A 335 16.82 -1.73 4.41
CA LEU A 335 17.35 -3.09 4.39
C LEU A 335 18.84 -3.16 4.78
N LEU A 336 19.65 -2.17 4.36
CA LEU A 336 21.11 -2.19 4.53
C LEU A 336 21.60 -2.44 5.97
N PRO A 337 21.00 -1.85 7.04
CA PRO A 337 21.37 -2.13 8.42
C PRO A 337 21.23 -3.61 8.85
N MET A 338 20.39 -4.39 8.15
CA MET A 338 20.22 -5.82 8.43
C MET A 338 21.37 -6.66 7.84
N LEU A 339 21.96 -6.20 6.75
CA LEU A 339 22.99 -6.93 5.99
C LEU A 339 24.41 -6.53 6.40
N GLU A 340 24.57 -5.30 6.85
CA GLU A 340 25.86 -4.66 7.05
C GLU A 340 25.87 -3.92 8.38
N LYS A 341 27.02 -3.98 9.07
CA LYS A 341 27.24 -3.12 10.23
C LYS A 341 27.26 -1.66 9.81
N ASP A 342 26.90 -0.78 10.74
CA ASP A 342 26.99 0.66 10.57
C ASP A 342 28.33 1.05 9.93
N PRO A 343 28.32 1.86 8.86
CA PRO A 343 29.53 2.29 8.20
C PRO A 343 30.61 2.89 9.12
N ALA A 344 30.19 3.60 10.17
CA ALA A 344 31.07 4.22 11.15
C ALA A 344 31.74 3.23 12.11
N CYS A 345 31.14 2.05 12.32
CA CYS A 345 31.59 1.07 13.31
C CYS A 345 32.43 -0.08 12.74
N THR A 346 32.84 -0.02 11.48
CA THR A 346 33.64 -1.08 10.86
C THR A 346 35.13 -1.01 11.21
N GLY A 347 35.75 -2.16 11.47
CA GLY A 347 37.18 -2.26 11.78
C GLY A 347 38.10 -1.71 10.69
N LEU A 348 39.27 -1.23 11.11
CA LEU A 348 40.29 -0.67 10.22
C LEU A 348 41.22 -1.78 9.67
N PRO A 349 41.51 -1.83 8.36
CA PRO A 349 40.98 -0.99 7.28
C PRO A 349 39.59 -1.45 6.80
N ARG A 350 38.65 -0.50 6.69
CA ARG A 350 37.29 -0.78 6.19
C ARG A 350 37.31 -1.14 4.69
N LYS A 351 36.85 -2.34 4.36
CA LYS A 351 36.57 -2.76 2.96
C LYS A 351 35.26 -2.13 2.45
N PRO A 352 35.14 -1.82 1.16
CA PRO A 352 33.86 -1.41 0.57
C PRO A 352 32.77 -2.45 0.84
N ASN A 353 31.57 -2.00 1.16
CA ASN A 353 30.43 -2.88 1.41
C ASN A 353 29.17 -2.43 0.64
N ARG A 354 28.02 -3.06 0.91
CA ARG A 354 26.76 -2.79 0.18
C ARG A 354 26.30 -1.33 0.25
N TYR A 355 26.60 -0.60 1.33
CA TYR A 355 26.33 0.84 1.40
C TYR A 355 27.14 1.61 0.35
N ASP A 356 28.43 1.29 0.21
CA ASP A 356 29.31 1.88 -0.79
C ASP A 356 28.84 1.53 -2.22
N GLU A 357 28.32 0.31 -2.44
CA GLU A 357 27.80 -0.12 -3.75
C GLU A 357 26.57 0.66 -4.17
N VAL A 358 25.56 0.75 -3.28
CA VAL A 358 24.32 1.49 -3.53
C VAL A 358 24.63 2.97 -3.77
N LEU A 359 25.34 3.62 -2.85
CA LEU A 359 25.67 5.04 -3.00
C LEU A 359 26.47 5.30 -4.27
N ARG A 360 27.49 4.47 -4.57
CA ARG A 360 28.31 4.64 -5.77
C ARG A 360 27.42 4.58 -7.01
N LEU A 361 26.57 3.55 -7.13
CA LEU A 361 25.69 3.39 -8.30
C LEU A 361 24.70 4.56 -8.42
N THR A 362 24.06 4.96 -7.32
CA THR A 362 23.18 6.13 -7.29
C THR A 362 23.89 7.39 -7.76
N LEU A 363 25.11 7.67 -7.27
CA LEU A 363 25.89 8.82 -7.72
C LEU A 363 26.31 8.73 -9.19
N ILE A 364 26.55 7.53 -9.75
CA ILE A 364 26.80 7.35 -11.19
C ILE A 364 25.58 7.81 -11.99
N HIS A 365 24.39 7.33 -11.62
CA HIS A 365 23.17 7.68 -12.32
C HIS A 365 22.84 9.16 -12.16
N MET A 366 22.98 9.70 -10.94
CA MET A 366 22.78 11.13 -10.69
C MET A 366 23.67 12.01 -11.57
N GLU A 367 24.98 11.72 -11.68
CA GLU A 367 25.94 12.53 -12.46
C GLU A 367 25.54 12.65 -13.95
N MET A 368 24.88 11.62 -14.49
CA MET A 368 24.50 11.55 -15.92
C MET A 368 23.01 11.83 -16.18
N GLU A 369 22.20 12.10 -15.14
CA GLU A 369 20.75 12.18 -15.27
C GLU A 369 20.28 13.56 -15.78
N HIS A 370 19.40 13.53 -16.77
CA HIS A 370 18.87 14.74 -17.43
C HIS A 370 17.35 14.89 -17.24
N LYS A 371 16.61 13.81 -16.90
CA LYS A 371 15.18 13.88 -16.62
C LYS A 371 14.95 14.54 -15.25
N LEU A 372 14.33 15.72 -15.25
CA LEU A 372 14.08 16.49 -14.03
C LEU A 372 13.33 15.69 -12.95
N VAL A 373 12.34 14.89 -13.36
CA VAL A 373 11.57 14.05 -12.43
C VAL A 373 12.48 13.05 -11.69
N LEU A 374 13.42 12.41 -12.39
CA LEU A 374 14.31 11.43 -11.77
C LEU A 374 15.40 12.11 -10.92
N ARG A 375 15.88 13.29 -11.34
CA ARG A 375 16.76 14.14 -10.53
C ARG A 375 16.11 14.49 -9.19
N SER A 376 14.84 14.88 -9.21
CA SER A 376 14.08 15.17 -7.99
C SER A 376 14.01 13.95 -7.06
N VAL A 377 13.71 12.77 -7.61
CA VAL A 377 13.67 11.51 -6.83
C VAL A 377 15.02 11.21 -6.18
N TYR A 378 16.12 11.30 -6.93
CA TYR A 378 17.45 11.06 -6.38
C TYR A 378 17.84 12.09 -5.32
N ALA A 379 17.54 13.37 -5.55
CA ALA A 379 17.86 14.46 -4.64
C ALA A 379 17.20 14.28 -3.26
N LYS A 380 15.91 13.91 -3.22
CA LYS A 380 15.17 13.61 -1.97
C LYS A 380 15.82 12.50 -1.15
N CYS A 381 16.43 11.53 -1.81
CA CYS A 381 17.05 10.37 -1.17
C CYS A 381 18.51 10.63 -0.75
N LEU A 382 19.25 11.46 -1.50
CA LEU A 382 20.70 11.63 -1.34
C LEU A 382 21.11 12.02 0.09
N GLY A 383 20.36 12.93 0.73
CA GLY A 383 20.62 13.34 2.11
C GLY A 383 20.61 12.18 3.10
N HIS A 384 19.66 11.25 2.96
CA HIS A 384 19.54 10.07 3.82
C HIS A 384 20.73 9.11 3.63
N LEU A 385 21.19 8.91 2.39
CA LEU A 385 22.38 8.10 2.11
C LEU A 385 23.64 8.72 2.72
N ILE A 386 23.79 10.04 2.66
CA ILE A 386 24.93 10.75 3.26
C ILE A 386 24.95 10.54 4.78
N GLU A 387 23.81 10.67 5.45
CA GLU A 387 23.67 10.43 6.88
C GLU A 387 24.03 8.99 7.27
N LYS A 388 23.50 7.99 6.53
CA LYS A 388 23.80 6.58 6.78
C LYS A 388 25.27 6.24 6.58
N MET A 389 25.95 6.91 5.65
CA MET A 389 27.39 6.73 5.43
C MET A 389 28.24 7.37 6.53
N GLY A 390 27.75 8.43 7.17
CA GLY A 390 28.52 9.24 8.10
C GLY A 390 29.87 9.67 7.50
N ILE A 391 30.92 9.73 8.32
CA ILE A 391 32.25 10.17 7.90
C ILE A 391 32.83 9.36 6.72
N VAL A 392 32.36 8.14 6.48
CA VAL A 392 32.86 7.29 5.37
C VAL A 392 32.51 7.89 4.00
N ILE A 393 31.55 8.83 3.92
CA ILE A 393 31.22 9.58 2.71
C ILE A 393 32.44 10.26 2.07
N VAL A 394 33.52 10.50 2.83
CA VAL A 394 34.80 11.06 2.34
C VAL A 394 35.36 10.32 1.12
N ARG A 395 35.08 9.01 0.97
CA ARG A 395 35.52 8.18 -0.16
C ARG A 395 34.80 8.51 -1.47
N HIS A 396 33.60 9.07 -1.38
CA HIS A 396 32.72 9.34 -2.52
C HIS A 396 32.66 10.84 -2.88
N LEU A 397 33.32 11.70 -2.10
CA LEU A 397 33.25 13.16 -2.26
C LEU A 397 33.58 13.67 -3.66
N LYS A 398 34.49 13.03 -4.40
CA LYS A 398 34.83 13.47 -5.76
C LYS A 398 33.62 13.44 -6.70
N ARG A 399 32.79 12.39 -6.62
CA ARG A 399 31.59 12.29 -7.45
C ARG A 399 30.41 13.04 -6.83
N LEU A 400 30.28 12.98 -5.51
CA LEU A 400 29.25 13.71 -4.78
C LEU A 400 29.34 15.22 -5.05
N GLU A 401 30.54 15.80 -5.05
CA GLU A 401 30.77 17.21 -5.40
C GLU A 401 30.23 17.55 -6.79
N ARG A 402 30.50 16.72 -7.80
CA ARG A 402 30.01 16.94 -9.17
C ARG A 402 28.49 16.86 -9.25
N VAL A 403 27.90 15.89 -8.55
CA VAL A 403 26.44 15.74 -8.48
C VAL A 403 25.81 16.96 -7.83
N ILE A 404 26.33 17.42 -6.69
CA ILE A 404 25.83 18.61 -6.00
C ILE A 404 25.91 19.83 -6.94
N ILE A 405 27.07 20.10 -7.53
CA ILE A 405 27.26 21.24 -8.43
C ILE A 405 26.29 21.16 -9.61
N GLY A 406 26.25 20.02 -10.30
CA GLY A 406 25.40 19.85 -11.48
C GLY A 406 23.90 19.92 -11.15
N TYR A 407 23.49 19.64 -9.92
CA TYR A 407 22.10 19.75 -9.49
C TYR A 407 21.69 21.15 -9.05
N LEU A 408 22.60 21.92 -8.46
CA LEU A 408 22.34 23.32 -8.13
C LEU A 408 22.19 24.19 -9.39
N GLU A 409 22.85 23.84 -10.49
CA GLU A 409 22.81 24.63 -11.74
C GLU A 409 21.46 24.57 -12.47
N ILE A 410 20.66 23.51 -12.27
CA ILE A 410 19.44 23.29 -13.07
C ILE A 410 18.19 23.52 -12.21
N SER A 411 17.32 24.43 -12.65
CA SER A 411 15.99 24.66 -12.07
C SER A 411 15.04 23.51 -12.44
N ASP A 412 14.29 23.02 -11.46
CA ASP A 412 13.27 21.96 -11.65
C ASP A 412 11.82 22.49 -11.63
N GLY A 413 11.62 23.80 -11.72
CA GLY A 413 10.30 24.45 -11.78
C GLY A 413 10.04 25.40 -10.61
N PRO A 414 8.82 25.94 -10.48
CA PRO A 414 8.52 27.02 -9.53
C PRO A 414 8.66 26.64 -8.05
N GLU A 415 8.62 25.34 -7.73
CA GLU A 415 8.75 24.84 -6.37
C GLU A 415 10.21 24.57 -5.95
N GLU A 416 11.15 24.50 -6.90
CA GLU A 416 12.60 24.32 -6.70
C GLU A 416 12.99 23.20 -5.71
N GLN A 417 12.19 22.14 -5.63
CA GLN A 417 12.34 21.07 -4.63
C GLN A 417 13.66 20.32 -4.78
N THR A 418 14.17 20.17 -6.01
CA THR A 418 15.44 19.49 -6.27
C THR A 418 16.62 20.32 -5.76
N ARG A 419 16.68 21.61 -6.07
CA ARG A 419 17.77 22.48 -5.60
C ARG A 419 17.76 22.58 -4.07
N LEU A 420 16.58 22.70 -3.45
CA LEU A 420 16.43 22.68 -1.97
C LEU A 420 16.96 21.38 -1.36
N ALA A 421 16.55 20.22 -1.87
CA ALA A 421 17.02 18.93 -1.36
C ALA A 421 18.55 18.73 -1.53
N ILE A 422 19.14 19.33 -2.56
CA ILE A 422 20.59 19.26 -2.81
C ILE A 422 21.37 20.21 -1.91
N LEU A 423 20.82 21.38 -1.59
CA LEU A 423 21.39 22.25 -0.55
C LEU A 423 21.38 21.55 0.81
N ASP A 424 20.30 20.83 1.15
CA ASP A 424 20.24 20.02 2.38
C ASP A 424 21.26 18.88 2.37
N ALA A 425 21.45 18.21 1.22
CA ALA A 425 22.48 17.19 1.06
C ALA A 425 23.90 17.79 1.18
N LEU A 426 24.12 18.99 0.66
CA LEU A 426 25.39 19.72 0.79
C LEU A 426 25.66 20.10 2.24
N GLU A 427 24.69 20.68 2.95
CA GLU A 427 24.80 20.99 4.38
C GLU A 427 25.24 19.76 5.18
N LYS A 428 24.55 18.62 5.00
CA LYS A 428 24.90 17.36 5.67
C LYS A 428 26.31 16.91 5.31
N THR A 429 26.71 17.04 4.05
CA THR A 429 28.07 16.71 3.59
C THR A 429 29.12 17.59 4.26
N LEU A 430 28.87 18.91 4.37
CA LEU A 430 29.76 19.86 5.01
C LEU A 430 29.93 19.52 6.49
N LEU A 431 28.84 19.23 7.20
CA LEU A 431 28.87 18.87 8.63
C LEU A 431 29.59 17.54 8.89
N ILE A 432 29.31 16.52 8.08
CA ILE A 432 29.82 15.16 8.28
C ILE A 432 31.27 15.01 7.81
N ALA A 433 31.63 15.62 6.69
CA ALA A 433 32.93 15.46 6.03
C ALA A 433 33.77 16.75 6.03
N TRP A 434 33.51 17.66 6.98
CA TRP A 434 34.22 18.93 7.15
C TRP A 434 35.75 18.84 7.00
N PRO A 435 36.48 17.80 7.48
CA PRO A 435 37.95 17.78 7.39
C PRO A 435 38.48 17.69 5.96
N ARG A 436 37.63 17.36 4.98
CA ARG A 436 38.00 17.16 3.57
C ARG A 436 37.42 18.23 2.62
N MET A 437 36.79 19.27 3.16
CA MET A 437 36.12 20.30 2.36
C MET A 437 37.07 21.35 1.79
N GLU A 438 38.24 21.56 2.38
CA GLU A 438 39.18 22.60 1.90
C GLU A 438 39.56 22.43 0.42
N CYS A 439 39.84 21.20 -0.03
CA CYS A 439 40.20 20.93 -1.42
C CYS A 439 39.05 21.19 -2.42
N ARG A 440 37.84 21.46 -1.93
CA ARG A 440 36.60 21.62 -2.71
C ARG A 440 36.04 23.03 -2.63
N LEU A 441 36.69 23.89 -1.84
CA LEU A 441 36.27 25.25 -1.57
C LEU A 441 35.96 26.01 -2.87
N SER A 442 36.90 26.03 -3.81
CA SER A 442 36.77 26.78 -5.06
C SER A 442 35.53 26.36 -5.87
N ALA A 443 35.35 25.05 -6.09
CA ALA A 443 34.27 24.53 -6.91
C ALA A 443 32.89 24.75 -6.27
N LEU A 444 32.76 24.51 -4.96
CA LEU A 444 31.51 24.67 -4.23
C LEU A 444 31.11 26.15 -4.09
N VAL A 445 32.07 27.04 -3.80
CA VAL A 445 31.81 28.48 -3.71
C VAL A 445 31.36 29.03 -5.05
N GLN A 446 32.04 28.65 -6.14
CA GLN A 446 31.66 29.10 -7.48
C GLN A 446 30.24 28.65 -7.84
N SER A 447 29.86 27.41 -7.51
CA SER A 447 28.52 26.89 -7.73
C SER A 447 27.45 27.61 -6.89
N LEU A 448 27.70 27.84 -5.60
CA LEU A 448 26.77 28.54 -4.70
C LEU A 448 26.60 30.02 -5.08
N LEU A 449 27.67 30.71 -5.44
CA LEU A 449 27.59 32.10 -5.90
C LEU A 449 26.88 32.21 -7.25
N ARG A 450 27.12 31.26 -8.17
CA ARG A 450 26.38 31.17 -9.44
C ARG A 450 24.89 31.00 -9.18
N LEU A 451 24.51 30.05 -8.32
CA LEU A 451 23.11 29.86 -7.91
C LEU A 451 22.50 31.17 -7.38
N LEU A 452 23.17 31.88 -6.48
CA LEU A 452 22.66 33.14 -5.94
C LEU A 452 22.49 34.23 -7.02
N CYS A 453 23.38 34.27 -8.01
CA CYS A 453 23.21 35.13 -9.19
C CYS A 453 22.00 34.71 -10.04
N ASP A 454 21.84 33.42 -10.31
CA ASP A 454 20.73 32.89 -11.11
C ASP A 454 19.38 33.21 -10.44
N LEU A 455 19.26 32.98 -9.12
CA LEU A 455 18.06 33.30 -8.34
C LEU A 455 17.68 34.79 -8.34
N SER A 456 18.63 35.69 -8.61
CA SER A 456 18.36 37.12 -8.73
C SER A 456 17.71 37.51 -10.07
N THR A 457 17.81 36.63 -11.08
CA THR A 457 17.27 36.83 -12.43
C THR A 457 16.06 35.93 -12.71
N GLU A 458 16.00 34.74 -12.12
CA GLU A 458 14.91 33.77 -12.28
C GLU A 458 13.58 34.28 -11.68
N SER A 459 12.47 34.12 -12.40
CA SER A 459 11.13 34.51 -11.94
C SER A 459 10.51 33.42 -11.05
N LEU A 460 10.94 33.37 -9.79
CA LEU A 460 10.44 32.43 -8.78
C LEU A 460 9.48 33.09 -7.78
N PRO A 461 8.58 32.30 -7.14
CA PRO A 461 7.82 32.77 -5.99
C PRO A 461 8.76 33.34 -4.90
N PRO A 462 8.42 34.47 -4.27
CA PRO A 462 9.34 35.16 -3.36
C PRO A 462 9.73 34.31 -2.16
N ALA A 463 8.80 33.51 -1.62
CA ALA A 463 9.06 32.61 -0.50
C ALA A 463 10.10 31.53 -0.85
N VAL A 464 9.95 30.88 -2.02
CA VAL A 464 10.88 29.84 -2.50
C VAL A 464 12.26 30.44 -2.77
N ARG A 465 12.32 31.62 -3.39
CA ARG A 465 13.58 32.34 -3.62
C ARG A 465 14.29 32.66 -2.31
N GLU A 466 13.56 33.16 -1.31
CA GLU A 466 14.12 33.48 0.00
C GLU A 466 14.66 32.23 0.71
N GLU A 467 13.95 31.11 0.63
CA GLU A 467 14.39 29.83 1.20
C GLU A 467 15.69 29.34 0.56
N LEU A 468 15.78 29.36 -0.78
CA LEU A 468 16.98 28.98 -1.51
C LEU A 468 18.18 29.87 -1.18
N VAL A 469 17.97 31.19 -1.16
CA VAL A 469 19.01 32.16 -0.79
C VAL A 469 19.49 31.89 0.64
N THR A 470 18.57 31.63 1.56
CA THR A 470 18.89 31.35 2.97
C THR A 470 19.72 30.06 3.11
N LYS A 471 19.29 28.95 2.48
CA LYS A 471 20.02 27.68 2.53
C LYS A 471 21.38 27.76 1.83
N ALA A 472 21.47 28.45 0.70
CA ALA A 472 22.74 28.66 0.01
C ALA A 472 23.71 29.53 0.84
N THR A 473 23.20 30.58 1.48
CA THR A 473 23.98 31.42 2.42
C THR A 473 24.49 30.60 3.60
N HIS A 474 23.63 29.74 4.17
CA HIS A 474 24.00 28.83 5.25
C HIS A 474 25.09 27.84 4.83
N CYS A 475 25.00 27.26 3.63
CA CYS A 475 26.05 26.40 3.08
C CYS A 475 27.39 27.16 2.92
N LEU A 476 27.38 28.42 2.49
CA LEU A 476 28.58 29.26 2.43
C LEU A 476 29.19 29.51 3.82
N LEU A 477 28.36 29.78 4.83
CA LEU A 477 28.81 29.94 6.22
C LEU A 477 29.48 28.65 6.73
N LEU A 478 28.82 27.50 6.56
CA LEU A 478 29.38 26.19 6.93
C LEU A 478 30.69 25.90 6.21
N LEU A 479 30.80 26.25 4.94
CA LEU A 479 32.02 26.06 4.16
C LEU A 479 33.16 26.98 4.64
N ASP A 480 32.87 28.22 5.06
CA ASP A 480 33.85 29.09 5.73
C ASP A 480 34.36 28.48 7.04
N HIS A 481 33.46 27.93 7.86
CA HIS A 481 33.81 27.22 9.09
C HIS A 481 34.71 26.00 8.79
N CYS A 482 34.36 25.19 7.79
CA CYS A 482 35.17 24.04 7.37
C CYS A 482 36.58 24.43 6.89
N THR A 483 36.75 25.67 6.41
CA THR A 483 38.01 26.19 5.85
C THR A 483 38.70 27.23 6.74
N GLN A 484 38.26 27.35 8.00
CA GLN A 484 38.85 28.22 9.01
C GLN A 484 38.92 29.71 8.63
N GLY A 485 37.97 30.21 7.83
CA GLY A 485 37.92 31.63 7.44
C GLY A 485 38.56 31.95 6.08
N LYS A 486 39.06 30.97 5.33
CA LYS A 486 39.64 31.19 3.99
C LYS A 486 38.62 31.71 2.99
N LEU A 487 37.35 31.31 3.12
CA LEU A 487 36.30 31.82 2.26
C LEU A 487 36.07 33.32 2.49
N LYS A 488 35.97 33.76 3.75
CA LYS A 488 35.86 35.19 4.09
C LYS A 488 36.95 36.04 3.48
N THR A 489 38.19 35.54 3.41
CA THR A 489 39.27 36.28 2.75
C THR A 489 39.06 36.41 1.24
N LEU A 490 38.60 35.35 0.58
CA LEU A 490 38.33 35.36 -0.87
C LEU A 490 37.14 36.27 -1.23
N LEU A 491 36.10 36.30 -0.39
CA LEU A 491 34.90 37.08 -0.67
C LEU A 491 35.12 38.60 -0.51
N LYS A 492 36.13 39.04 0.24
CA LYS A 492 36.49 40.47 0.36
C LYS A 492 37.01 41.06 -0.95
N ASP A 493 37.55 40.22 -1.82
CA ASP A 493 38.11 40.64 -3.10
C ASP A 493 37.05 40.68 -4.22
N VAL A 494 35.78 40.38 -3.92
CA VAL A 494 34.68 40.41 -4.89
C VAL A 494 34.29 41.87 -5.19
N ASP A 495 34.34 42.25 -6.46
CA ASP A 495 33.93 43.57 -6.92
C ASP A 495 32.40 43.77 -6.78
N SER A 496 32.02 44.81 -6.05
CA SER A 496 30.62 45.16 -5.79
C SER A 496 29.93 45.85 -6.96
N SER A 497 30.67 46.26 -8.00
CA SER A 497 30.14 47.01 -9.14
C SER A 497 29.25 46.18 -10.09
N HIS A 498 29.37 44.85 -10.07
CA HIS A 498 28.71 43.94 -11.03
C HIS A 498 27.81 42.88 -10.38
N THR A 499 27.52 42.98 -9.08
CA THR A 499 26.78 41.96 -8.31
C THR A 499 25.38 42.42 -7.93
N SER A 500 24.41 41.49 -7.91
CA SER A 500 23.04 41.81 -7.50
C SER A 500 22.97 42.10 -6.00
N THR A 501 22.01 42.93 -5.59
CA THR A 501 21.86 43.35 -4.18
C THR A 501 21.61 42.18 -3.23
N SER A 502 20.96 41.11 -3.71
CA SER A 502 20.77 39.87 -2.95
C SER A 502 22.08 39.11 -2.73
N VAL A 503 22.92 39.00 -3.76
CA VAL A 503 24.24 38.36 -3.68
C VAL A 503 25.16 39.15 -2.76
N LEU A 504 25.17 40.49 -2.86
CA LEU A 504 25.93 41.36 -1.97
C LEU A 504 25.52 41.19 -0.51
N ARG A 505 24.21 41.15 -0.21
CA ARG A 505 23.72 40.90 1.15
C ARG A 505 24.16 39.54 1.68
N CYS A 506 24.17 38.51 0.85
CA CYS A 506 24.70 37.20 1.21
C CYS A 506 26.21 37.27 1.53
N ILE A 507 27.00 37.93 0.68
CA ILE A 507 28.44 38.10 0.89
C ILE A 507 28.72 38.88 2.18
N GLU A 508 27.98 39.97 2.44
CA GLU A 508 28.05 40.73 3.69
C GLU A 508 27.73 39.83 4.90
N THR A 509 26.67 39.03 4.82
CA THR A 509 26.30 38.08 5.89
C THR A 509 27.44 37.10 6.17
N VAL A 510 28.04 36.52 5.13
CA VAL A 510 29.16 35.57 5.28
C VAL A 510 30.41 36.26 5.84
N THR A 511 30.72 37.48 5.39
CA THR A 511 31.93 38.22 5.82
C THR A 511 31.82 38.81 7.22
N MET A 512 30.61 39.19 7.66
CA MET A 512 30.34 39.73 8.99
C MET A 512 30.07 38.67 10.06
N ALA A 513 29.77 37.43 9.69
CA ALA A 513 29.54 36.35 10.64
C ALA A 513 30.74 36.15 11.58
N GLN A 514 30.51 36.31 12.88
CA GLN A 514 31.48 36.01 13.93
C GLN A 514 31.74 34.50 13.99
N ARG A 515 32.94 34.10 14.41
CA ARG A 515 33.38 32.70 14.42
C ARG A 515 32.64 31.85 15.45
#